data_AF-A0A109GDG7-F1
#
_entry.id   AF-A0A109GDG7-F1
#
_cell.length_a   1.000
_cell.length_b   1.000
_cell.length_c   1.000
_cell.angle_alpha   90.00
_cell.angle_beta   90.00
_cell.angle_gamma   90.00
#
_symmetry.space_group_name_H-M   'P 1'
#
loop_
_entity.id
_entity.type
_entity.pdbx_description
1 polymer ?
#
loop_
_entity_poly.entity_id
_entity_poly.type
_entity_poly.pdbx_seq_one_letter_code
_entity_poly.pdbx_strand_id
1 'polypeptide(L)'
;MKKYVFSLLVVLSLILAGCGSTGTNEKKSSESKEEHDHATHTQQADIQEKTKGVDTLPTFLDKLDPQMKDIYTVAGQNAELLDWIPCYCGCGESVGHKNNKNCFIREIKKNGEVVWDSHATTCVNCLGIAVESAAMEQKGKSTLEIRNYIDNKYKEGYGKPTPTPMPKA
;
A
#
# COMPACT_ATOMS: atom_id res chain seq x y z
N MET A 1 -38.89 24.07 35.88
CA MET A 1 -38.30 25.13 36.74
C MET A 1 -37.92 24.53 38.10
N LYS A 2 -36.63 24.35 38.39
CA LYS A 2 -35.96 24.87 39.60
C LYS A 2 -34.47 24.49 39.58
N LYS A 3 -33.65 25.48 39.89
CA LYS A 3 -32.19 25.56 39.87
C LYS A 3 -31.72 25.52 41.33
N TYR A 4 -30.56 24.92 41.64
CA TYR A 4 -29.62 25.26 42.75
C TYR A 4 -28.30 24.52 42.40
N VAL A 5 -27.13 25.08 42.04
CA VAL A 5 -26.28 26.21 42.46
C VAL A 5 -25.47 25.94 43.75
N PHE A 6 -24.14 25.90 43.58
CA PHE A 6 -23.01 26.08 44.53
C PHE A 6 -22.82 25.01 45.63
N SER A 7 -21.61 24.69 46.12
CA SER A 7 -20.48 25.56 46.37
C SER A 7 -19.12 24.83 46.42
N LEU A 8 -18.12 25.63 46.09
CA LEU A 8 -16.67 25.53 46.18
C LEU A 8 -16.14 25.10 47.57
N LEU A 9 -15.04 24.34 47.62
CA LEU A 9 -14.08 24.41 48.73
C LEU A 9 -12.66 24.08 48.26
N VAL A 10 -11.85 25.14 48.19
CA VAL A 10 -10.40 25.16 47.96
C VAL A 10 -9.70 24.83 49.26
N VAL A 11 -8.68 23.96 49.23
CA VAL A 11 -7.63 23.94 50.27
C VAL A 11 -6.27 23.87 49.60
N LEU A 12 -5.54 24.96 49.81
CA LEU A 12 -4.16 25.25 49.48
C LEU A 12 -3.24 24.63 50.54
N SER A 13 -2.11 24.03 50.16
CA SER A 13 -1.00 23.76 51.09
C SER A 13 0.34 23.83 50.35
N LEU A 14 1.06 24.92 50.60
CA LEU A 14 2.47 25.10 50.29
C LEU A 14 3.33 24.36 51.33
N ILE A 15 4.44 23.78 50.90
CA ILE A 15 5.60 23.48 51.77
C ILE A 15 6.87 23.95 51.05
N LEU A 16 7.71 24.66 51.81
CA LEU A 16 8.91 25.38 51.37
C LEU A 16 10.19 24.52 51.29
N ALA A 17 11.05 24.92 50.34
CA ALA A 17 12.52 25.13 50.39
C ALA A 17 13.52 24.03 50.81
N GLY A 18 14.53 23.83 49.94
CA GLY A 18 15.86 23.27 50.24
C GLY A 18 16.94 23.75 49.23
N CYS A 19 18.10 24.18 49.74
CA CYS A 19 19.32 24.74 49.07
C CYS A 19 19.84 23.91 47.87
N GLY A 20 20.65 24.38 46.91
CA GLY A 20 21.55 25.53 46.76
C GLY A 20 22.94 25.06 46.31
N SER A 21 23.41 25.40 45.09
CA SER A 21 24.82 25.58 44.67
C SER A 21 24.93 25.74 43.15
N THR A 22 25.67 26.76 42.72
CA THR A 22 26.00 27.16 41.35
C THR A 22 27.27 26.43 40.88
N GLY A 23 27.29 25.87 39.66
CA GLY A 23 28.52 25.36 39.05
C GLY A 23 28.29 24.60 37.74
N THR A 24 29.01 25.00 36.71
CA THR A 24 28.91 24.61 35.30
C THR A 24 29.55 23.25 34.94
N ASN A 25 29.19 22.78 33.73
CA ASN A 25 29.89 21.85 32.82
C ASN A 25 29.66 20.32 32.88
N GLU A 26 29.05 19.85 31.78
CA GLU A 26 29.25 18.61 31.00
C GLU A 26 29.77 17.33 31.70
N LYS A 27 28.93 16.28 31.74
CA LYS A 27 29.06 15.04 30.94
C LYS A 27 28.04 13.96 31.36
N LYS A 28 27.28 13.49 30.36
CA LYS A 28 26.99 12.09 30.01
C LYS A 28 26.60 11.10 31.12
N SER A 29 25.34 10.68 31.15
CA SER A 29 24.90 9.26 31.09
C SER A 29 23.38 9.12 31.32
N SER A 30 22.76 8.21 30.55
CA SER A 30 21.53 7.40 30.77
C SER A 30 20.35 8.00 31.56
N GLU A 31 19.07 7.88 31.15
CA GLU A 31 18.41 6.72 30.56
C GLU A 31 16.98 7.07 30.10
N SER A 32 16.48 6.30 29.13
CA SER A 32 15.06 6.01 28.83
C SER A 32 14.13 7.14 28.37
N LYS A 33 14.01 7.28 27.05
CA LYS A 33 12.70 7.34 26.42
C LYS A 33 12.72 6.40 25.22
N GLU A 34 11.84 5.41 25.27
CA GLU A 34 11.51 4.54 24.15
C GLU A 34 11.04 5.40 22.99
N GLU A 35 11.89 5.57 21.99
CA GLU A 35 11.49 5.98 20.66
C GLU A 35 11.00 4.72 19.94
N HIS A 36 9.73 4.72 19.54
CA HIS A 36 9.27 3.83 18.49
C HIS A 36 10.07 4.17 17.24
N ASP A 37 11.11 3.38 17.01
CA ASP A 37 11.96 3.44 15.84
C ASP A 37 11.06 3.23 14.63
N HIS A 38 10.76 4.34 13.95
CA HIS A 38 10.09 4.32 12.66
C HIS A 38 11.11 3.71 11.72
N ALA A 39 11.10 2.37 11.66
CA ALA A 39 11.90 1.57 10.76
C ALA A 39 11.84 2.25 9.40
N THR A 40 12.95 2.86 9.03
CA THR A 40 13.09 3.54 7.77
C THR A 40 12.95 2.42 6.76
N HIS A 41 11.77 2.30 6.15
CA HIS A 41 11.54 1.34 5.08
C HIS A 41 12.56 1.69 4.00
N THR A 42 13.67 0.96 3.99
CA THR A 42 14.60 0.96 2.87
C THR A 42 13.78 0.36 1.75
N GLN A 43 13.26 1.23 0.87
CA GLN A 43 12.54 0.86 -0.32
C GLN A 43 13.54 0.10 -1.18
N GLN A 44 13.61 -1.23 -1.00
CA GLN A 44 14.35 -2.05 -1.93
C GLN A 44 13.66 -1.86 -3.28
N ALA A 45 14.42 -1.35 -4.24
CA ALA A 45 13.90 -1.07 -5.57
C ALA A 45 13.30 -2.35 -6.16
N ASP A 46 12.19 -2.21 -6.87
CA ASP A 46 11.53 -3.31 -7.55
C ASP A 46 12.49 -3.98 -8.55
N ILE A 47 12.46 -5.31 -8.59
CA ILE A 47 13.16 -6.13 -9.56
C ILE A 47 12.29 -6.23 -10.80
N GLN A 48 12.88 -5.98 -11.97
CA GLN A 48 12.25 -6.22 -13.25
C GLN A 48 12.94 -7.34 -13.99
N GLU A 49 12.16 -8.22 -14.60
CA GLU A 49 12.67 -9.36 -15.35
C GLU A 49 11.87 -9.58 -16.63
N LYS A 50 12.60 -9.81 -17.73
CA LYS A 50 11.99 -10.04 -19.05
C LYS A 50 11.87 -11.53 -19.33
N THR A 51 10.70 -11.94 -19.79
CA THR A 51 10.38 -13.33 -20.17
C THR A 51 9.83 -13.39 -21.60
N LYS A 52 9.65 -14.61 -22.12
CA LYS A 52 9.17 -14.84 -23.49
C LYS A 52 7.71 -14.46 -23.71
N GLY A 53 6.91 -14.37 -22.65
CA GLY A 53 5.47 -14.16 -22.73
C GLY A 53 4.77 -14.33 -21.40
N VAL A 54 3.45 -14.10 -21.38
CA VAL A 54 2.60 -14.19 -20.18
C VAL A 54 2.59 -15.59 -19.55
N ASP A 55 2.85 -16.64 -20.34
CA ASP A 55 2.93 -18.03 -19.87
C ASP A 55 4.31 -18.41 -19.28
N THR A 56 5.28 -17.48 -19.29
CA THR A 56 6.60 -17.67 -18.70
C THR A 56 6.77 -16.68 -17.56
N LEU A 57 6.66 -17.18 -16.32
CA LEU A 57 6.85 -16.36 -15.12
C LEU A 57 8.34 -16.02 -14.88
N PRO A 58 8.62 -14.88 -14.21
CA PRO A 58 9.98 -14.47 -13.90
C PRO A 58 10.58 -15.25 -12.73
N THR A 59 11.89 -15.42 -12.74
CA THR A 59 12.68 -16.17 -11.74
C THR A 59 12.66 -15.55 -10.35
N PHE A 60 12.38 -14.24 -10.21
CA PHE A 60 12.21 -13.63 -8.89
C PHE A 60 11.06 -14.25 -8.07
N LEU A 61 10.14 -14.98 -8.72
CA LEU A 61 9.07 -15.72 -8.06
C LEU A 61 9.49 -17.12 -7.58
N ASP A 62 10.65 -17.65 -8.00
CA ASP A 62 10.99 -19.08 -7.84
C ASP A 62 10.93 -19.54 -6.39
N LYS A 63 11.35 -18.68 -5.46
CA LYS A 63 11.43 -18.94 -4.01
C LYS A 63 10.25 -18.39 -3.22
N LEU A 64 9.27 -17.77 -3.87
CA LEU A 64 8.07 -17.26 -3.23
C LEU A 64 7.01 -18.36 -3.11
N ASP A 65 6.00 -18.09 -2.28
CA ASP A 65 4.85 -18.98 -2.10
C ASP A 65 4.20 -19.33 -3.45
N PRO A 66 3.79 -20.59 -3.69
CA PRO A 66 3.09 -20.97 -4.92
C PRO A 66 1.90 -20.08 -5.26
N GLN A 67 1.15 -19.60 -4.26
CA GLN A 67 0.04 -18.67 -4.46
C GLN A 67 0.50 -17.37 -5.14
N MET A 68 1.72 -16.90 -4.87
CA MET A 68 2.25 -15.71 -5.54
C MET A 68 2.43 -15.96 -7.05
N LYS A 69 2.89 -17.16 -7.44
CA LYS A 69 3.03 -17.55 -8.85
C LYS A 69 1.67 -17.63 -9.53
N ASP A 70 0.66 -18.15 -8.83
CA ASP A 70 -0.72 -18.21 -9.34
C ASP A 70 -1.29 -16.81 -9.57
N ILE A 71 -1.09 -15.87 -8.64
CA ILE A 71 -1.59 -14.50 -8.78
C ILE A 71 -0.86 -13.76 -9.92
N TYR A 72 0.45 -13.95 -10.08
CA TYR A 72 1.19 -13.39 -11.22
C TYR A 72 0.73 -13.99 -12.55
N THR A 73 0.38 -15.27 -12.57
CA THR A 73 -0.23 -15.92 -13.75
C THR A 73 -1.58 -15.28 -14.08
N VAL A 74 -2.44 -15.08 -13.07
CA VAL A 74 -3.72 -14.37 -13.22
C VAL A 74 -3.49 -12.96 -13.76
N ALA A 75 -2.54 -12.21 -13.21
CA ALA A 75 -2.23 -10.86 -13.68
C ALA A 75 -1.75 -10.83 -15.14
N GLY A 76 -0.93 -11.81 -15.54
CA GLY A 76 -0.49 -11.98 -16.94
C GLY A 76 -1.63 -12.29 -17.89
N GLN A 77 -2.48 -13.25 -17.54
CA GLN A 77 -3.61 -13.69 -18.36
C GLN A 77 -4.72 -12.63 -18.49
N ASN A 78 -4.85 -11.74 -17.49
CA ASN A 78 -5.87 -10.70 -17.45
C ASN A 78 -5.27 -9.30 -17.67
N ALA A 79 -4.08 -9.21 -18.26
CA ALA A 79 -3.36 -7.93 -18.38
C ALA A 79 -4.16 -6.84 -19.11
N GLU A 80 -4.94 -7.19 -20.13
CA GLU A 80 -5.81 -6.26 -20.85
C GLU A 80 -6.94 -5.71 -19.98
N LEU A 81 -7.56 -6.55 -19.15
CA LEU A 81 -8.53 -6.12 -18.15
C LEU A 81 -7.87 -5.17 -17.16
N LEU A 82 -6.75 -5.59 -16.57
CA LEU A 82 -6.07 -4.86 -15.50
C LEU A 82 -5.48 -3.52 -15.96
N ASP A 83 -5.38 -3.28 -17.27
CA ASP A 83 -5.05 -1.96 -17.82
C ASP A 83 -6.09 -0.89 -17.48
N TRP A 84 -7.33 -1.32 -17.28
CA TRP A 84 -8.47 -0.46 -16.97
C TRP A 84 -8.82 -0.39 -15.50
N ILE A 85 -8.16 -1.19 -14.66
CA ILE A 85 -8.44 -1.29 -13.24
C ILE A 85 -7.40 -0.49 -12.44
N PRO A 86 -7.81 0.49 -11.62
CA PRO A 86 -6.88 1.23 -10.79
C PRO A 86 -6.41 0.40 -9.59
N CYS A 87 -5.22 0.72 -9.08
CA CYS A 87 -4.75 0.20 -7.79
C CYS A 87 -4.93 1.26 -6.70
N TYR A 88 -5.46 0.84 -5.55
CA TYR A 88 -5.70 1.68 -4.37
C TYR A 88 -4.67 1.41 -3.25
N CYS A 89 -3.39 1.20 -3.61
CA CYS A 89 -2.27 1.05 -2.66
C CYS A 89 -1.72 2.41 -2.16
N GLY A 90 -1.99 3.51 -2.88
CA GLY A 90 -1.35 4.81 -2.65
C GLY A 90 0.08 4.95 -3.22
N CYS A 91 0.64 3.88 -3.77
CA CYS A 91 1.97 3.79 -4.35
C CYS A 91 2.07 4.27 -5.82
N GLY A 92 0.94 4.62 -6.44
CA GLY A 92 0.86 4.89 -7.88
C GLY A 92 1.77 6.02 -8.37
N GLU A 93 1.75 7.18 -7.71
CA GLU A 93 2.53 8.35 -8.14
C GLU A 93 4.02 8.21 -7.84
N SER A 94 4.38 7.64 -6.69
CA SER A 94 5.77 7.50 -6.25
C SER A 94 6.56 6.49 -7.10
N VAL A 95 5.90 5.44 -7.57
CA VAL A 95 6.51 4.39 -8.42
C VAL A 95 6.25 4.65 -9.91
N GLY A 96 5.21 5.43 -10.23
CA GLY A 96 4.81 5.76 -11.60
C GLY A 96 3.78 4.81 -12.22
N HIS A 97 3.19 3.90 -11.45
CA HIS A 97 2.15 2.97 -11.90
C HIS A 97 0.88 3.67 -12.36
N LYS A 98 0.33 3.24 -13.50
CA LYS A 98 -0.87 3.84 -14.12
C LYS A 98 -2.14 3.07 -13.87
N ASN A 99 -2.03 1.80 -13.50
CA ASN A 99 -3.13 0.87 -13.26
C ASN A 99 -2.61 -0.34 -12.46
N ASN A 100 -3.51 -1.25 -12.11
CA ASN A 100 -3.18 -2.47 -11.38
C ASN A 100 -2.25 -3.39 -12.19
N LYS A 101 -2.35 -3.43 -13.52
CA LYS A 101 -1.39 -4.16 -14.37
C LYS A 101 0.06 -3.75 -14.07
N ASN A 102 0.33 -2.45 -13.94
CA ASN A 102 1.69 -1.96 -13.71
C ASN A 102 2.33 -2.44 -12.39
N CYS A 103 1.53 -2.88 -11.41
CA CYS A 103 2.06 -3.50 -10.19
C CYS A 103 2.73 -4.86 -10.46
N PHE A 104 2.45 -5.50 -11.59
CA PHE A 104 2.95 -6.83 -11.97
C PHE A 104 3.78 -6.81 -13.25
N ILE A 105 3.39 -5.96 -14.20
CA ILE A 105 3.91 -5.92 -15.56
C ILE A 105 4.21 -4.49 -15.93
N ARG A 106 5.51 -4.22 -16.12
CA ARG A 106 5.99 -2.93 -16.62
C ARG A 106 5.58 -2.71 -18.06
N GLU A 107 5.76 -3.72 -18.89
CA GLU A 107 5.54 -3.65 -20.34
C GLU A 107 5.24 -5.03 -20.91
N ILE A 108 4.28 -5.10 -21.85
CA ILE A 108 4.16 -6.21 -22.80
C ILE A 108 4.60 -5.68 -24.15
N LYS A 109 5.67 -6.23 -24.69
CA LYS A 109 6.28 -5.75 -25.93
C LYS A 109 5.50 -6.24 -27.15
N LYS A 110 5.69 -5.57 -28.28
CA LYS A 110 5.06 -5.94 -29.56
C LYS A 110 5.39 -7.36 -30.04
N ASN A 111 6.53 -7.92 -29.62
CA ASN A 111 6.96 -9.28 -29.92
C ASN A 111 6.44 -10.33 -28.92
N GLY A 112 5.58 -9.93 -27.97
CA GLY A 112 5.02 -10.80 -26.94
C GLY A 112 5.87 -10.95 -25.68
N GLU A 113 7.12 -10.47 -25.66
CA GLU A 113 7.94 -10.50 -24.44
C GLU A 113 7.32 -9.65 -23.32
N VAL A 114 7.34 -10.16 -22.09
CA VAL A 114 6.80 -9.47 -20.92
C VAL A 114 7.93 -9.03 -20.02
N VAL A 115 7.94 -7.74 -19.66
CA VAL A 115 8.79 -7.19 -18.59
C VAL A 115 7.96 -7.17 -17.31
N TRP A 116 8.21 -8.14 -16.45
CA TRP A 116 7.55 -8.27 -15.15
C TRP A 116 8.16 -7.33 -14.12
N ASP A 117 7.39 -7.04 -13.08
CA ASP A 117 7.74 -6.16 -11.97
C ASP A 117 7.44 -6.87 -10.64
N SER A 118 8.39 -6.87 -9.71
CA SER A 118 8.23 -7.53 -8.41
C SER A 118 7.34 -6.76 -7.44
N HIS A 119 6.88 -5.56 -7.77
CA HIS A 119 6.20 -4.68 -6.83
C HIS A 119 5.04 -5.33 -6.09
N ALA A 120 4.16 -6.03 -6.82
CA ALA A 120 2.98 -6.68 -6.24
C ALA A 120 3.32 -7.76 -5.19
N THR A 121 4.52 -8.34 -5.20
CA THR A 121 4.93 -9.36 -4.21
C THR A 121 4.88 -8.87 -2.76
N THR A 122 4.86 -7.55 -2.55
CA THR A 122 4.85 -6.92 -1.22
C THR A 122 3.56 -6.16 -0.91
N CYS A 123 2.55 -6.18 -1.78
CA CYS A 123 1.35 -5.36 -1.64
C CYS A 123 0.05 -6.17 -1.79
N VAL A 124 -0.61 -6.45 -0.66
CA VAL A 124 -1.88 -7.20 -0.62
C VAL A 124 -2.98 -6.54 -1.47
N ASN A 125 -3.02 -5.21 -1.55
CA ASN A 125 -4.03 -4.52 -2.38
C ASN A 125 -3.81 -4.78 -3.87
N CYS A 126 -2.55 -4.77 -4.33
CA CYS A 126 -2.22 -5.08 -5.73
C CYS A 126 -2.71 -6.48 -6.10
N LEU A 127 -2.42 -7.46 -5.23
CA LEU A 127 -2.79 -8.87 -5.39
C LEU A 127 -4.30 -9.06 -5.37
N GLY A 128 -4.99 -8.49 -4.37
CA GLY A 128 -6.43 -8.66 -4.19
C GLY A 128 -7.24 -8.07 -5.34
N ILE A 129 -6.90 -6.86 -5.79
CA ILE A 129 -7.58 -6.21 -6.92
C ILE A 129 -7.42 -7.04 -8.20
N ALA A 130 -6.23 -7.59 -8.47
CA ALA A 130 -6.00 -8.42 -9.65
C ALA A 130 -6.87 -9.68 -9.65
N VAL A 131 -6.83 -10.43 -8.54
CA VAL A 131 -7.59 -11.69 -8.39
C VAL A 131 -9.09 -11.43 -8.46
N GLU A 132 -9.58 -10.39 -7.77
CA GLU A 132 -11.00 -10.07 -7.75
C GLU A 132 -11.50 -9.63 -9.12
N SER A 133 -10.74 -8.79 -9.83
CA SER A 133 -11.08 -8.34 -11.18
C SER A 133 -11.17 -9.53 -12.15
N ALA A 134 -10.17 -10.40 -12.14
CA ALA A 134 -10.15 -11.62 -12.96
C ALA A 134 -11.34 -12.55 -12.61
N ALA A 135 -11.63 -12.74 -11.32
CA ALA A 135 -12.76 -13.56 -10.89
C ALA A 135 -14.12 -12.98 -11.33
N MET A 136 -14.26 -11.67 -11.45
CA MET A 136 -15.45 -11.03 -11.99
C MET A 136 -15.55 -11.19 -13.51
N GLU A 137 -14.44 -11.04 -14.23
CA GLU A 137 -14.39 -11.26 -15.68
C GLU A 137 -14.77 -12.71 -16.03
N GLN A 138 -14.25 -13.69 -15.28
CA GLN A 138 -14.63 -15.09 -15.40
C GLN A 138 -16.13 -15.34 -15.18
N LYS A 139 -16.81 -14.48 -14.42
CA LYS A 139 -18.27 -14.50 -14.22
C LYS A 139 -19.05 -13.76 -15.30
N GLY A 140 -18.38 -13.33 -16.38
CA GLY A 140 -18.97 -12.66 -17.53
C GLY A 140 -19.28 -11.17 -17.30
N LYS A 141 -18.65 -10.54 -16.30
CA LYS A 141 -18.78 -9.09 -16.08
C LYS A 141 -17.98 -8.32 -17.12
N SER A 142 -18.57 -7.24 -17.63
CA SER A 142 -17.87 -6.32 -18.52
C SER A 142 -16.77 -5.55 -17.77
N THR A 143 -15.74 -5.10 -18.48
CA THR A 143 -14.66 -4.26 -17.92
C THR A 143 -15.21 -3.03 -17.19
N LEU A 144 -16.27 -2.40 -17.70
CA LEU A 144 -16.90 -1.24 -17.05
C LEU A 144 -17.59 -1.61 -15.74
N GLU A 145 -18.31 -2.75 -15.69
CA GLU A 145 -18.89 -3.24 -14.43
C GLU A 145 -17.81 -3.57 -13.41
N ILE A 146 -16.73 -4.23 -13.81
CA ILE A 146 -15.60 -4.57 -12.94
C ILE A 146 -14.94 -3.30 -12.42
N ARG A 147 -14.66 -2.35 -13.30
CA ARG A 147 -14.09 -1.05 -12.93
C ARG A 147 -14.96 -0.33 -11.89
N ASN A 148 -16.26 -0.19 -12.15
CA ASN A 148 -17.17 0.46 -11.21
C ASN A 148 -17.26 -0.26 -9.87
N TYR A 149 -17.17 -1.59 -9.86
CA TYR A 149 -17.15 -2.37 -8.64
C TYR A 149 -15.89 -2.11 -7.81
N ILE A 150 -14.70 -2.19 -8.44
CA ILE A 150 -13.41 -1.93 -7.77
C ILE A 150 -13.38 -0.49 -7.24
N ASP A 151 -13.78 0.51 -8.03
CA ASP A 151 -13.81 1.89 -7.58
C ASP A 151 -14.72 2.06 -6.36
N ASN A 152 -15.91 1.46 -6.36
CA ASN A 152 -16.83 1.56 -5.22
C ASN A 152 -16.34 0.84 -3.97
N LYS A 153 -15.66 -0.31 -4.12
CA LYS A 153 -15.14 -1.10 -3.01
C LYS A 153 -13.93 -0.44 -2.35
N TYR A 154 -13.07 0.21 -3.15
CA TYR A 154 -11.78 0.71 -2.68
C TYR A 154 -11.69 2.24 -2.55
N LYS A 155 -12.74 3.01 -2.88
CA LYS A 155 -12.72 4.50 -2.77
C LYS A 155 -12.58 5.06 -1.35
N GLU A 156 -12.96 4.31 -0.31
CA GLU A 156 -12.98 4.78 1.08
C GLU A 156 -12.00 3.96 1.94
N GLY A 157 -11.15 4.64 2.70
CA GLY A 157 -10.18 4.00 3.61
C GLY A 157 -8.90 3.48 2.94
N TYR A 158 -8.73 3.66 1.63
CA TYR A 158 -7.54 3.25 0.89
C TYR A 158 -6.77 4.44 0.30
N GLY A 159 -5.58 4.16 -0.26
CA GLY A 159 -4.74 5.17 -0.88
C GLY A 159 -5.34 5.74 -2.17
N LYS A 160 -4.82 6.90 -2.59
CA LYS A 160 -5.20 7.53 -3.86
C LYS A 160 -5.06 6.52 -5.02
N PRO A 161 -6.06 6.37 -5.90
CA PRO A 161 -5.96 5.44 -7.01
C PRO A 161 -4.89 5.86 -8.01
N THR A 162 -4.33 4.88 -8.70
CA THR A 162 -3.55 5.13 -9.92
C THR A 162 -4.40 5.90 -10.96
N PRO A 163 -3.78 6.74 -11.82
CA PRO A 163 -4.49 7.55 -12.82
C PRO A 163 -4.96 6.70 -14.01
N THR A 164 -5.92 5.81 -13.77
CA THR A 164 -6.42 4.82 -14.74
C THR A 164 -7.65 5.36 -15.46
N PRO A 165 -7.63 5.51 -16.80
CA PRO A 165 -8.79 5.96 -17.57
C PRO A 165 -10.01 5.05 -17.38
N MET A 166 -11.22 5.61 -17.55
CA MET A 166 -12.44 4.81 -17.54
C MET A 166 -12.61 4.05 -18.86
N PRO A 167 -13.02 2.76 -18.84
CA PRO A 167 -13.45 2.03 -20.03
C PRO A 167 -14.62 2.71 -20.73
N LYS A 168 -14.71 2.52 -22.04
CA LYS A 168 -15.91 2.88 -22.79
C LYS A 168 -17.02 1.83 -22.53
N ALA A 169 -18.27 2.25 -22.66
CA ALA A 169 -19.44 1.38 -22.65
C ALA A 169 -19.62 0.67 -24.00
#